data_AF-A0A2E9J314-F1
#
_entry.id   AF-A0A2E9J314-F1
#
_cell.length_a   1.000
_cell.length_b   1.000
_cell.length_c   1.000
_cell.angle_alpha   90.00
_cell.angle_beta   90.00
_cell.angle_gamma   90.00
#
_symmetry.space_group_name_H-M   'P 1'
#
loop_
_entity.id
_entity.type
_entity.pdbx_description
1 polymer ?
#
loop_
_entity_poly.entity_id
_entity_poly.type
_entity_poly.pdbx_seq_one_letter_code
_entity_poly.pdbx_strand_id
1 'polypeptide(L)'
;MAFTDTPISTMLEEALQQPSIGATGNFRWHATAIGIAALWQAESAPTTPPFDEAIKEGLEVGLDLSREEREFHQVSEGLVLLFHS
;
A
#
# COMPACT_ATOMS: atom_id res chain seq x y z
N MET A 1 15.08 -24.34 -7.73
CA MET A 1 15.07 -23.03 -7.04
C MET A 1 13.62 -22.72 -6.77
N ALA A 2 13.22 -22.73 -5.50
CA ALA A 2 11.82 -22.63 -5.10
C ALA A 2 11.30 -21.25 -5.49
N PHE A 3 10.32 -21.22 -6.39
CA PHE A 3 9.37 -20.13 -6.47
C PHE A 3 8.54 -20.24 -5.20
N THR A 4 9.04 -19.69 -4.10
CA THR A 4 8.22 -19.53 -2.91
C THR A 4 7.18 -18.48 -3.27
N ASP A 5 6.00 -18.98 -3.64
CA ASP A 5 4.69 -18.36 -3.50
C ASP A 5 4.55 -17.83 -2.07
N THR A 6 5.33 -16.79 -1.77
CA THR A 6 5.22 -16.03 -0.54
C THR A 6 4.18 -15.00 -0.90
N PRO A 7 2.97 -15.07 -0.32
CA PRO A 7 1.91 -14.17 -0.73
C PRO A 7 2.43 -12.75 -0.52
N ILE A 8 2.22 -11.88 -1.51
CA ILE A 8 2.54 -10.44 -1.39
C ILE A 8 2.00 -9.88 -0.07
N SER A 9 0.88 -10.42 0.41
CA SER A 9 0.32 -10.23 1.76
C SER A 9 1.33 -10.38 2.89
N THR A 10 2.14 -11.44 2.92
CA THR A 10 3.14 -11.68 3.97
C THR A 10 4.27 -10.67 3.90
N MET A 11 4.75 -10.34 2.69
CA MET A 11 5.77 -9.30 2.51
C MET A 11 5.23 -7.92 2.92
N LEU A 12 3.95 -7.66 2.63
CA LEU A 12 3.23 -6.47 3.07
C LEU A 12 3.11 -6.43 4.59
N GLU A 13 2.69 -7.50 5.25
CA GLU A 13 2.62 -7.59 6.72
C GLU A 13 3.97 -7.30 7.38
N GLU A 14 5.07 -7.82 6.84
CA GLU A 14 6.41 -7.50 7.32
C GLU A 14 6.80 -6.04 7.07
N ALA A 15 6.37 -5.44 5.95
CA ALA A 15 6.61 -4.04 5.65
C ALA A 15 5.72 -3.07 6.45
N LEU A 16 4.53 -3.51 6.85
CA LEU A 16 3.61 -2.79 7.73
C LEU A 16 4.18 -2.68 9.15
N GLN A 17 4.94 -3.68 9.59
CA GLN A 17 5.69 -3.64 10.86
C GLN A 17 6.83 -2.61 10.83
N GLN A 18 7.29 -2.20 9.66
CA GLN A 18 8.34 -1.19 9.50
C GLN A 18 7.77 0.23 9.61
N PRO A 19 8.59 1.22 10.01
CA PRO A 19 8.16 2.60 10.05
C PRO A 19 7.64 3.04 8.68
N SER A 20 6.44 3.61 8.67
CA SER A 20 5.86 4.22 7.49
C SER A 20 6.73 5.36 7.00
N ILE A 21 6.98 5.41 5.69
CA ILE A 21 7.72 6.50 5.04
C ILE A 21 6.94 7.82 5.05
N GLY A 22 5.62 7.72 5.18
CA GLY A 22 4.72 8.86 5.26
C GLY A 22 3.34 8.39 5.69
N ALA A 23 2.52 9.31 6.17
CA ALA A 23 1.11 9.06 6.41
C ALA A 23 0.33 10.28 5.96
N THR A 24 -0.81 10.04 5.36
CA THR A 24 -1.76 11.06 4.92
C THR A 24 -3.05 10.91 5.73
N GLY A 25 -4.11 11.61 5.31
CA GLY A 25 -5.37 11.61 6.07
C GLY A 25 -5.96 10.22 6.20
N ASN A 26 -5.97 9.47 5.09
CA ASN A 26 -6.64 8.16 5.04
C ASN A 26 -5.67 6.98 4.89
N PHE A 27 -4.44 7.24 4.44
CA PHE A 27 -3.47 6.21 4.13
C PHE A 27 -2.17 6.35 4.92
N ARG A 28 -1.54 5.21 5.18
CA ARG A 28 -0.19 5.12 5.68
C ARG A 28 0.69 4.49 4.61
N TRP A 29 1.75 5.18 4.26
CA TRP A 29 2.66 4.83 3.19
C TRP A 29 3.86 4.08 3.75
N HIS A 30 4.15 2.93 3.18
CA HIS A 30 5.28 2.07 3.54
C HIS A 30 6.11 1.81 2.29
N ALA A 31 7.41 2.02 2.37
CA ALA A 31 8.32 1.54 1.34
C ALA A 31 8.61 0.06 1.59
N THR A 32 8.30 -0.77 0.60
CA THR A 32 8.52 -2.21 0.62
C THR A 32 9.60 -2.57 -0.40
N ALA A 33 10.15 -3.77 -0.33
CA ALA A 33 11.13 -4.26 -1.30
C ALA A 33 10.57 -4.40 -2.73
N ILE A 34 9.24 -4.47 -2.87
CA ILE A 34 8.52 -4.64 -4.13
C ILE A 34 8.02 -3.30 -4.68
N GLY A 35 7.87 -2.27 -3.84
CA GLY A 35 7.29 -0.98 -4.22
C GLY A 35 6.70 -0.24 -3.03
N ILE A 36 5.68 0.59 -3.26
CA ILE A 36 5.04 1.43 -2.24
C ILE A 36 3.72 0.81 -1.80
N ALA A 37 3.57 0.58 -0.49
CA ALA A 37 2.34 0.05 0.10
C ALA A 37 1.59 1.15 0.85
N ALA A 38 0.35 1.43 0.42
CA ALA A 38 -0.57 2.34 1.07
C ALA A 38 -1.58 1.55 1.92
N LEU A 39 -1.33 1.47 3.21
CA LEU A 39 -2.26 0.91 4.18
C LEU A 39 -3.41 1.88 4.43
N TRP A 40 -4.63 1.41 4.30
CA TRP A 40 -5.81 2.14 4.72
C TRP A 40 -5.85 2.25 6.25
N GLN A 41 -5.76 3.46 6.79
CA GLN A 41 -5.86 3.74 8.23
C GLN A 41 -7.10 4.54 8.62
N ALA A 42 -7.93 4.96 7.65
CA ALA A 42 -9.13 5.74 7.94
C ALA A 42 -10.20 4.86 8.62
N GLU A 43 -10.92 5.43 9.60
CA GLU A 43 -11.97 4.73 10.36
C GLU A 43 -13.14 4.26 9.49
N SER A 44 -13.34 4.88 8.33
CA SER A 44 -14.35 4.48 7.36
C SER A 44 -13.75 3.51 6.33
N ALA A 45 -14.11 2.23 6.38
CA ALA A 45 -13.72 1.30 5.33
C ALA A 45 -14.34 1.76 4.00
N PRO A 46 -13.54 2.02 2.96
CA PRO A 46 -14.05 2.54 1.71
C PRO A 46 -14.77 1.40 1.01
N THR A 47 -15.99 1.65 0.53
CA THR A 47 -16.81 0.62 -0.14
C THR A 47 -16.22 0.19 -1.49
N THR A 48 -15.34 1.02 -2.04
CA THR A 48 -14.59 0.79 -3.27
C THR A 48 -13.12 1.12 -3.03
N PRO A 49 -12.16 0.37 -3.59
CA PRO A 49 -10.74 0.66 -3.41
C PRO A 49 -10.45 2.07 -3.94
N PRO A 50 -10.10 3.06 -3.08
CA PRO A 50 -9.99 4.45 -3.48
C PRO A 50 -8.59 4.71 -4.04
N PHE A 51 -8.30 4.06 -5.18
CA PHE A 51 -7.05 4.25 -5.91
C PHE A 51 -6.85 5.71 -6.31
N ASP A 52 -7.91 6.43 -6.66
CA ASP A 52 -7.82 7.84 -7.04
C ASP A 52 -7.35 8.71 -5.87
N GLU A 53 -7.88 8.47 -4.67
CA GLU A 53 -7.42 9.14 -3.45
C GLU A 53 -5.99 8.74 -3.10
N ALA A 54 -5.65 7.45 -3.20
CA ALA A 54 -4.29 6.99 -2.96
C ALA A 54 -3.28 7.62 -3.94
N ILE A 55 -3.60 7.69 -5.25
CA ILE A 55 -2.73 8.35 -6.24
C ILE A 55 -2.54 9.83 -5.90
N LYS A 56 -3.62 10.51 -5.48
CA LYS A 56 -3.60 11.92 -5.12
C LYS A 56 -2.82 12.18 -3.82
N GLU A 57 -3.12 11.45 -2.75
CA GLU A 57 -2.44 11.54 -1.46
C GLU A 57 -0.97 11.08 -1.56
N GLY A 58 -0.69 10.06 -2.39
CA GLY A 58 0.66 9.61 -2.71
C GLY A 58 1.47 10.73 -3.34
N LEU A 59 0.90 11.42 -4.35
CA LEU A 59 1.53 12.57 -4.97
C LEU A 59 1.77 13.72 -3.96
N GLU A 60 0.86 13.93 -3.01
CA GLU A 60 1.03 14.92 -1.92
C GLU A 60 2.20 14.58 -0.98
N VAL A 61 2.47 13.30 -0.76
CA VAL A 61 3.65 12.81 -0.01
C VAL A 61 4.92 12.76 -0.86
N GLY A 62 4.81 12.98 -2.18
CA GLY A 62 5.92 12.92 -3.12
C GLY A 62 6.18 11.52 -3.71
N LEU A 63 5.17 10.65 -3.69
CA LEU A 63 5.15 9.34 -4.32
C LEU A 63 4.39 9.44 -5.65
N ASP A 64 5.09 9.32 -6.78
CA ASP A 64 4.49 9.44 -8.13
C ASP A 64 3.90 8.10 -8.60
N LEU A 65 2.76 7.72 -8.02
CA LEU A 65 2.09 6.44 -8.26
C LEU A 65 1.33 6.36 -9.59
N SER A 66 1.31 7.46 -10.36
CA SER A 66 0.51 7.60 -11.57
C SER A 66 0.91 6.61 -12.67
N ARG A 67 2.17 6.17 -12.65
CA ARG A 67 2.78 5.26 -13.63
C ARG A 67 3.01 3.84 -13.12
N GLU A 68 2.71 3.58 -11.86
CA GLU A 68 2.93 2.28 -11.21
C GLU A 68 1.72 1.34 -11.41
N GLU A 69 1.99 0.04 -11.45
CA GLU A 69 0.97 -1.01 -11.36
C GLU A 69 0.36 -0.98 -9.97
N ARG A 70 -0.97 -1.04 -9.90
CA ARG A 70 -1.74 -0.83 -8.67
C ARG A 70 -2.47 -2.12 -8.35
N GLU A 71 -2.07 -2.76 -7.26
CA GLU A 71 -2.72 -3.95 -6.74
C GLU A 71 -3.36 -3.62 -5.40
N PHE A 72 -4.46 -4.29 -5.08
CA PHE A 72 -5.06 -4.19 -3.76
C PHE A 72 -4.95 -5.55 -3.08
N HIS A 73 -4.46 -5.53 -1.85
CA HIS A 73 -4.31 -6.69 -1.00
C HIS A 73 -5.12 -6.45 0.27
N GLN A 74 -6.02 -7.38 0.57
CA GLN A 74 -6.70 -7.40 1.85
C GLN A 74 -5.87 -8.25 2.82
N VAL A 75 -5.29 -7.60 3.82
CA VAL A 75 -4.48 -8.24 4.88
C VAL A 75 -5.22 -8.17 6.21
N SER A 76 -4.68 -8.81 7.25
CA SER A 76 -5.28 -8.79 8.59
C SER A 76 -5.34 -7.40 9.22
N GLU A 77 -4.41 -6.49 8.88
CA GLU A 77 -4.43 -5.10 9.34
C GLU A 77 -5.43 -4.20 8.59
N GLY A 78 -5.91 -4.61 7.42
CA GLY A 78 -6.87 -3.83 6.63
C GLY A 78 -6.67 -3.96 5.13
N LEU A 79 -7.13 -2.93 4.41
CA LEU A 79 -6.95 -2.82 2.96
C LEU A 79 -5.61 -2.14 2.67
N VAL A 80 -4.78 -2.77 1.86
CA VAL A 80 -3.50 -2.23 1.42
C VAL A 80 -3.51 -2.09 -0.09
N LEU A 81 -3.07 -0.95 -0.59
CA LEU A 81 -2.84 -0.72 -2.00
C LEU A 81 -1.34 -0.81 -2.26
N LEU A 82 -0.90 -1.79 -3.02
CA LEU A 82 0.48 -1.93 -3.45
C LEU A 82 0.66 -1.24 -4.80
N PHE A 83 1.70 -0.44 -4.91
CA PHE A 83 2.15 0.19 -6.13
C PHE A 83 3.55 -0.31 -6.45
N HIS A 84 3.75 -0.95 -7.60
CA HIS A 84 5.04 -1.46 -8.05
C HIS A 84 5.25 -1.24 -9.56
N SER A 85 6.49 -1.37 -10.03
CA SER A 85 6.87 -1.12 -11.43
C SER A 85 7.78 -2.21 -11.98
#